data_AF-A0A9D6ZQ68-F1
#
_entry.id   AF-A0A9D6ZQ68-F1
#
_cell.length_a   1.000
_cell.length_b   1.000
_cell.length_c   1.000
_cell.angle_alpha   90.00
_cell.angle_beta   90.00
_cell.angle_gamma   90.00
#
_symmetry.space_group_name_H-M   'P 1'
#
loop_
_entity.id
_entity.type
_entity.pdbx_description
1 polymer ?
#
loop_
_entity_poly.entity_id
_entity_poly.type
_entity_poly.pdbx_seq_one_letter_code
_entity_poly.pdbx_strand_id
1 'polypeptide(L)'
;MEVMLWVKIEKPAETSNKDFFEVWRQESVAALEAVKAGVIKNIWKVAGKFEVIAVLDITEGDDLDAAVHALPIWKLGYAHIAKDITWTILRPYANWAEQLKELSKG
;
A
#
# COMPACT_ATOMS: atom_id res chain seq x y z
N MET A 1 6.60 -12.52 -1.17
CA MET A 1 6.14 -12.31 0.21
C MET A 1 5.06 -11.26 0.19
N GLU A 2 4.00 -11.45 0.99
CA GLU A 2 2.90 -10.48 1.01
C GLU A 2 3.19 -9.40 2.04
N VAL A 3 3.00 -8.15 1.66
CA VAL A 3 3.14 -7.01 2.55
C VAL A 3 1.88 -6.17 2.46
N MET A 4 1.27 -5.89 3.61
CA MET A 4 0.19 -4.92 3.71
C MET A 4 0.79 -3.52 3.89
N LEU A 5 0.38 -2.62 2.99
CA LEU A 5 0.53 -1.18 3.14
C LEU A 5 -0.78 -0.61 3.72
N TRP A 6 -0.67 0.18 4.78
CA TRP A 6 -1.72 1.11 5.17
C TRP A 6 -1.13 2.52 5.20
N VAL A 7 -1.64 3.39 4.34
CA VAL A 7 -1.20 4.77 4.23
C VAL A 7 -2.34 5.73 4.55
N LYS A 8 -2.04 6.74 5.39
CA LYS A 8 -2.89 7.91 5.57
C LYS A 8 -2.34 9.09 4.77
N ILE A 9 -3.22 9.69 3.99
CA ILE A 9 -2.94 10.81 3.09
C ILE A 9 -3.57 12.07 3.70
N GLU A 10 -2.78 13.10 3.87
CA GLU A 10 -3.21 14.39 4.39
C GLU A 10 -3.19 15.42 3.28
N LYS A 11 -4.31 16.10 3.05
CA LYS A 11 -4.34 17.25 2.14
C LYS A 11 -3.64 18.43 2.83
N PRO A 12 -2.56 19.00 2.27
CA PRO A 12 -1.96 20.20 2.82
C PRO A 12 -2.95 21.38 2.82
N ALA A 13 -2.83 22.26 3.81
CA ALA A 13 -3.73 23.43 3.96
C ALA A 13 -3.69 24.34 2.73
N GLU A 14 -2.48 24.59 2.22
CA GLU A 14 -2.20 25.47 1.07
C GLU A 14 -2.55 24.84 -0.30
N THR A 15 -2.84 23.54 -0.35
CA THR A 15 -3.15 22.83 -1.60
C THR A 15 -4.64 22.89 -1.92
N SER A 16 -4.97 23.31 -3.14
CA SER A 16 -6.36 23.31 -3.62
C SER A 16 -6.91 21.89 -3.69
N ASN A 17 -8.23 21.74 -3.56
CA ASN A 17 -8.86 20.43 -3.75
C ASN A 17 -8.61 19.88 -5.16
N LYS A 18 -8.57 20.76 -6.17
CA LYS A 18 -8.30 20.36 -7.56
C LYS A 18 -6.93 19.69 -7.69
N ASP A 19 -5.89 20.32 -7.15
CA ASP A 19 -4.52 19.81 -7.26
C ASP A 19 -4.35 18.53 -6.46
N PHE A 20 -4.90 18.50 -5.23
CA PHE A 20 -4.85 17.31 -4.38
C PHE A 20 -5.53 16.10 -5.02
N PHE A 21 -6.76 16.27 -5.54
CA PHE A 21 -7.47 15.18 -6.18
C PHE A 21 -6.92 14.82 -7.56
N GLU A 22 -6.24 15.73 -8.27
CA GLU A 22 -5.55 15.37 -9.51
C GLU A 22 -4.35 14.46 -9.24
N VAL A 23 -3.54 14.76 -8.22
CA VAL A 23 -2.45 13.86 -7.79
C VAL A 23 -3.01 12.49 -7.41
N TRP A 24 -4.09 12.47 -6.63
CA TRP A 24 -4.72 11.20 -6.24
C TRP A 24 -5.36 10.47 -7.43
N ARG A 25 -5.90 11.18 -8.42
CA ARG A 25 -6.40 10.57 -9.66
C ARG A 25 -5.25 9.89 -10.41
N GLN A 26 -4.10 10.55 -10.57
CA GLN A 26 -2.92 9.95 -11.20
C GLN A 26 -2.43 8.72 -10.43
N GLU A 27 -2.39 8.82 -9.10
CA GLU A 27 -2.05 7.70 -8.21
C GLU A 27 -2.99 6.51 -8.44
N SER A 28 -4.31 6.76 -8.51
CA SER A 28 -5.29 5.69 -8.72
C SER A 28 -5.11 4.98 -10.06
N VAL A 29 -4.73 5.69 -11.12
CA VAL A 29 -4.43 5.09 -12.42
C VAL A 29 -3.21 4.17 -12.30
N ALA A 30 -2.12 4.66 -11.72
CA ALA A 30 -0.89 3.88 -11.55
C ALA A 30 -1.12 2.65 -10.66
N ALA A 31 -1.84 2.80 -9.55
CA ALA A 31 -2.17 1.70 -8.65
C ALA A 31 -3.04 0.63 -9.34
N LEU A 32 -4.01 1.03 -10.16
CA LEU A 32 -4.83 0.09 -10.93
C LEU A 32 -4.02 -0.65 -12.00
N GLU A 33 -3.04 -0.01 -12.64
CA GLU A 33 -2.12 -0.72 -13.54
C GLU A 33 -1.21 -1.71 -12.79
N ALA A 34 -0.75 -1.35 -11.59
CA ALA A 34 0.02 -2.26 -10.73
C ALA A 34 -0.81 -3.47 -10.25
N VAL A 35 -2.13 -3.30 -10.06
CA VAL A 35 -3.05 -4.42 -9.82
C VAL A 35 -3.12 -5.34 -11.04
N LYS A 36 -3.29 -4.78 -12.25
CA LYS A 36 -3.32 -5.57 -13.49
C LYS A 36 -2.01 -6.31 -13.74
N ALA A 37 -0.88 -5.72 -13.36
CA ALA A 37 0.44 -6.34 -13.46
C ALA A 37 0.72 -7.40 -12.38
N GLY A 38 -0.17 -7.56 -11.38
CA GLY A 38 -0.02 -8.53 -10.30
C GLY A 38 0.90 -8.11 -9.15
N VAL A 39 1.47 -6.90 -9.21
CA VAL A 39 2.32 -6.34 -8.12
C VAL A 39 1.46 -6.04 -6.88
N ILE A 40 0.28 -5.46 -7.10
CA ILE A 40 -0.72 -5.24 -6.04
C ILE A 40 -1.78 -6.33 -6.16
N LYS A 41 -1.83 -7.23 -5.17
CA LYS A 41 -2.87 -8.27 -5.11
C LYS A 41 -4.24 -7.68 -4.86
N ASN A 42 -4.32 -6.74 -3.92
CA ASN A 42 -5.55 -6.09 -3.55
C ASN A 42 -5.30 -4.65 -3.11
N ILE A 43 -6.27 -3.77 -3.37
CA ILE A 43 -6.25 -2.37 -2.94
C ILE A 43 -7.65 -1.90 -2.57
N TRP A 44 -7.74 -1.11 -1.51
CA TRP A 44 -8.98 -0.53 -1.00
C TRP A 44 -8.77 0.92 -0.59
N LYS A 45 -9.80 1.73 -0.85
CA LYS A 45 -9.95 3.07 -0.28
C LYS A 45 -10.77 2.96 1.00
N VAL A 46 -10.29 3.50 2.12
CA VAL A 46 -11.04 3.50 3.38
C VAL A 46 -12.20 4.50 3.27
N ALA A 47 -13.44 4.02 3.29
CA ALA A 47 -14.63 4.86 3.14
C ALA A 47 -14.65 5.98 4.19
N GLY A 48 -15.01 7.21 3.77
CA GLY A 48 -15.03 8.39 4.65
C GLY A 48 -13.66 8.96 5.09
N LYS A 49 -12.54 8.28 4.83
CA LYS A 49 -11.21 8.75 5.23
C LYS A 49 -10.28 8.94 4.03
N PHE A 50 -9.22 9.72 4.22
CA PHE A 50 -8.12 9.82 3.27
C PHE A 50 -7.06 8.78 3.54
N GLU A 51 -7.44 7.52 3.38
CA GLU A 51 -6.56 6.38 3.65
C GLU A 51 -6.73 5.31 2.58
N VAL A 52 -5.63 4.60 2.31
CA VAL A 52 -5.56 3.50 1.35
C VAL A 52 -4.91 2.30 2.05
N ILE A 53 -5.49 1.13 1.82
CA ILE A 53 -4.94 -0.15 2.26
C ILE A 53 -4.65 -0.97 1.02
N ALA A 54 -3.44 -1.51 0.89
CA ALA A 54 -3.05 -2.37 -0.21
C ALA A 54 -2.30 -3.60 0.29
N VAL A 55 -2.40 -4.70 -0.44
CA VAL A 55 -1.57 -5.90 -0.26
C VAL A 55 -0.73 -6.05 -1.50
N LEU A 56 0.59 -6.00 -1.33
CA LEU A 56 1.58 -6.14 -2.39
C LEU A 56 2.19 -7.54 -2.33
N ASP A 57 2.53 -8.09 -3.49
CA ASP A 57 3.38 -9.28 -3.60
C ASP A 57 4.79 -8.85 -4.02
N ILE A 58 5.73 -8.98 -3.10
CA ILE A 58 7.09 -8.46 -3.20
C ILE A 58 8.06 -9.63 -3.14
N THR A 59 9.05 -9.74 -4.02
CA THR A 59 9.98 -10.88 -3.99
C THR A 59 11.04 -10.67 -2.91
N GLU A 60 11.63 -9.48 -2.87
CA GLU A 60 12.70 -9.08 -1.96
C GLU A 60 12.59 -7.60 -1.54
N GLY A 61 13.38 -7.18 -0.55
CA GLY A 61 13.28 -5.82 0.00
C GLY A 61 13.47 -4.71 -1.04
N ASP A 62 14.37 -4.91 -2.02
CA ASP A 62 14.67 -3.92 -3.06
C ASP A 62 13.48 -3.70 -4.02
N ASP A 63 12.65 -4.71 -4.23
CA ASP A 63 11.42 -4.60 -5.01
C ASP A 63 10.40 -3.67 -4.35
N LEU A 64 10.43 -3.56 -3.02
CA LEU A 64 9.51 -2.70 -2.29
C LEU A 64 9.78 -1.22 -2.59
N ASP A 65 11.04 -0.79 -2.48
CA ASP A 65 11.41 0.59 -2.78
C ASP A 65 11.13 0.93 -4.25
N ALA A 66 11.45 0.02 -5.18
CA ALA A 66 11.14 0.21 -6.59
C ALA A 66 9.63 0.36 -6.86
N ALA A 67 8.80 -0.50 -6.28
CA ALA A 67 7.33 -0.45 -6.42
C ALA A 67 6.75 0.84 -5.82
N VAL A 68 7.27 1.24 -4.66
CA VAL A 68 6.82 2.40 -3.90
C VAL A 68 7.22 3.70 -4.59
N HIS A 69 8.44 3.80 -5.11
CA HIS A 69 8.92 4.96 -5.87
C HIS A 69 8.31 5.09 -7.28
N ALA A 70 7.76 4.01 -7.83
CA ALA A 70 7.03 4.06 -9.10
C ALA A 70 5.68 4.80 -8.98
N LEU A 71 5.13 4.91 -7.77
CA LEU A 71 3.85 5.55 -7.52
C LEU A 71 3.94 7.09 -7.68
N PRO A 72 2.95 7.72 -8.35
CA PRO A 72 2.89 9.17 -8.55
C PRO A 72 3.13 10.03 -7.31
N ILE A 73 2.59 9.67 -6.14
CA ILE A 73 2.79 10.49 -4.93
C ILE A 73 4.30 10.59 -4.60
N TRP A 74 5.10 9.54 -4.80
CA TRP A 74 6.55 9.62 -4.56
C TRP A 74 7.30 10.21 -5.75
N LYS A 75 6.97 9.76 -6.96
CA LYS A 75 7.63 10.19 -8.20
C LYS A 75 7.53 11.70 -8.42
N LEU A 76 6.41 12.31 -8.01
CA LEU A 76 6.15 13.74 -8.17
C LEU A 76 6.57 14.57 -6.94
N GLY A 77 7.22 13.97 -5.94
CA GLY A 77 7.71 14.67 -4.76
C GLY A 77 6.62 15.01 -3.72
N TYR A 78 5.44 14.38 -3.82
CA TYR A 78 4.36 14.55 -2.86
C TYR A 78 4.51 13.67 -1.61
N ALA A 79 5.67 13.05 -1.35
CA ALA A 79 5.89 12.18 -0.17
C ALA A 79 5.44 12.81 1.16
N HIS A 80 5.53 14.13 1.29
CA HIS A 80 5.11 14.89 2.46
C HIS A 80 3.60 14.82 2.77
N ILE A 81 2.75 14.41 1.81
CA ILE A 81 1.30 14.23 2.00
C ILE A 81 0.95 12.87 2.59
N ALA A 82 1.86 11.89 2.55
CA ALA A 82 1.65 10.60 3.20
C ALA A 82 2.29 10.61 4.59
N LYS A 83 1.43 10.74 5.60
CA LYS A 83 1.88 11.00 6.98
C LYS A 83 2.16 9.72 7.75
N ASP A 84 1.24 8.77 7.67
CA ASP A 84 1.31 7.53 8.43
C ASP A 84 1.35 6.36 7.47
N ILE A 85 2.56 5.88 7.18
CA ILE A 85 2.78 4.67 6.38
C ILE A 85 3.09 3.52 7.34
N THR A 86 2.24 2.50 7.32
CA THR A 86 2.46 1.25 8.06
C THR A 86 2.70 0.11 7.08
N TRP A 87 3.79 -0.61 7.30
CA TRP A 87 4.14 -1.83 6.58
C TRP A 87 3.99 -3.03 7.50
N THR A 88 3.16 -4.01 7.10
CA THR A 88 2.95 -5.24 7.86
C THR A 88 3.26 -6.44 6.98
N ILE A 89 4.27 -7.23 7.37
CA ILE A 89 4.59 -8.48 6.69
C ILE A 89 3.46 -9.49 6.95
N LEU A 90 2.88 -10.02 5.89
CA LEU A 90 1.85 -11.03 5.94
C LEU A 90 2.45 -12.40 5.64
N ARG A 91 1.97 -13.41 6.36
CA ARG A 91 2.26 -14.82 6.10
C ARG A 91 0.96 -15.58 5.88
N PRO A 92 0.94 -16.61 5.02
CA PRO A 92 -0.25 -17.42 4.81
C PRO A 92 -0.76 -18.00 6.12
N TYR A 93 -2.05 -17.82 6.41
CA TYR A 93 -2.67 -18.34 7.63
C TYR A 93 -2.62 -19.87 7.70
N ALA A 94 -2.63 -20.56 6.54
CA ALA A 94 -2.46 -22.02 6.47
C ALA A 94 -1.15 -22.48 7.14
N ASN A 95 -0.05 -21.75 6.94
CA ASN A 95 1.24 -22.08 7.57
C ASN A 95 1.17 -21.93 9.10
N TRP A 96 0.37 -20.97 9.60
CA TRP A 96 0.12 -20.84 11.03
C TRP A 96 -0.75 -21.98 11.55
N ALA A 97 -1.81 -22.36 10.82
CA ALA A 97 -2.65 -23.49 11.18
C ALA A 97 -1.87 -24.82 11.29
N GLU A 98 -0.89 -25.05 10.41
CA GLU A 98 0.00 -26.21 10.53
C GLU A 98 0.91 -26.12 11.76
N GLN A 99 1.49 -24.95 12.03
CA GLN A 99 2.32 -24.74 13.24
C GLN A 99 1.53 -24.94 14.54
N LEU A 100 0.26 -24.55 14.56
CA LEU A 100 -0.63 -24.77 15.70
C LEU A 100 -0.79 -26.26 16.05
N LYS A 101 -0.71 -27.17 15.07
CA LYS A 101 -0.78 -28.62 15.34
C LYS A 101 0.37 -29.08 16.23
N GLU A 102 1.57 -28.55 16.04
CA GLU A 102 2.72 -28.86 16.89
C GLU A 102 2.65 -28.15 18.24
N LEU A 103 2.34 -26.84 18.24
CA LEU A 103 2.26 -26.04 19.47
C LEU A 103 1.15 -26.52 20.42
N SER A 104 0.07 -27.10 19.89
CA SER A 104 -1.01 -27.66 20.70
C SER A 104 -0.63 -28.93 21.47
N LYS A 105 0.55 -29.51 21.23
CA LYS A 105 1.01 -30.76 21.86
C LYS A 105 1.71 -30.55 23.21
N GLY A 106 2.00 -29.31 23.61
CA GLY A 106 2.71 -28.97 24.85
C GLY A 106 4.20 -28.83 24.64
#